data_AF-A0A1V1UZK0-F1
#
_entry.id   AF-A0A1V1UZK0-F1
#
_cell.length_a   1.000
_cell.length_b   1.000
_cell.length_c   1.000
_cell.angle_alpha   90.00
_cell.angle_beta   90.00
_cell.angle_gamma   90.00
#
_symmetry.space_group_name_H-M   'P 1'
#
loop_
_entity.id
_entity.type
_entity.pdbx_description
1 polymer ?
#
loop_
_entity_poly.entity_id
_entity_poly.type
_entity_poly.pdbx_seq_one_letter_code
_entity_poly.pdbx_strand_id
1 'polypeptide(L)'
;MPAIPERDGLLSHGREAGGPARRAQAVTPSDTTDLNAYAKALYVGAAGNVRVLTTGGEDADAVTFANHPVGWLPVQVRRVLATGTTAGQIVAVFD
;
A
#
# COMPACT_ATOMS: atom_id res chain seq x y z
N MET A 1 14.63 -11.60 15.05
CA MET A 1 15.51 -10.59 15.68
C MET A 1 14.94 -9.21 15.39
N PRO A 2 14.74 -8.34 16.38
CA PRO A 2 14.35 -6.96 16.11
C PRO A 2 15.44 -6.22 15.33
N ALA A 3 15.09 -5.09 14.73
CA ALA A 3 16.08 -4.20 14.11
C ALA A 3 17.12 -3.76 15.14
N ILE A 4 18.39 -3.70 14.74
CA ILE A 4 19.49 -3.23 15.59
C ILE A 4 19.54 -1.70 15.47
N PRO A 5 19.18 -0.92 16.51
CA PRO A 5 19.03 0.53 16.41
C PRO A 5 20.28 1.24 15.91
N GLU A 6 21.45 0.76 16.34
CA GLU A 6 22.76 1.32 15.99
C GLU A 6 23.09 1.23 14.48
N ARG A 7 22.42 0.35 13.75
CA ARG A 7 22.60 0.19 12.29
C ARG A 7 21.59 0.98 11.47
N ASP A 8 20.54 1.50 12.10
CA ASP A 8 19.49 2.28 11.44
C ASP A 8 19.85 3.77 11.45
N GLY A 9 20.57 4.20 10.41
CA GLY A 9 20.93 5.61 10.23
C GLY A 9 19.72 6.54 10.06
N LEU A 10 18.51 6.00 9.84
CA LEU A 10 17.29 6.79 9.73
C LEU A 10 16.48 6.82 11.03
N LEU A 11 16.94 6.16 12.10
CA LEU A 11 16.15 5.98 13.33
C LEU A 11 15.70 7.31 13.96
N SER A 12 16.54 8.35 13.85
CA SER A 12 16.29 9.70 14.36
C SER A 12 15.63 10.64 13.36
N HIS A 13 15.31 10.17 12.15
CA HIS A 13 14.64 10.98 11.13
C HIS A 13 13.11 10.90 11.26
N GLY A 14 12.44 12.00 10.88
CA GLY A 14 10.99 12.08 10.87
C GLY A 14 10.38 11.03 9.93
N ARG A 15 9.24 10.46 10.34
CA ARG A 15 8.44 9.56 9.50
C ARG A 15 7.55 10.39 8.58
N GLU A 16 8.15 10.89 7.51
CA GLU A 16 7.50 11.81 6.57
C GLU A 16 7.03 11.13 5.28
N ALA A 17 6.20 11.82 4.51
CA ALA A 17 5.59 11.27 3.29
C ALA A 17 6.65 10.82 2.26
N GLY A 18 7.74 11.57 2.11
CA GLY A 18 8.86 11.23 1.22
C GLY A 18 9.90 10.28 1.82
N GLY A 19 9.82 10.00 3.13
CA GLY A 19 10.73 9.08 3.80
C GLY A 19 10.44 7.61 3.48
N PRO A 20 11.44 6.72 3.58
CA PRO A 20 11.26 5.31 3.26
C PRO A 20 10.25 4.66 4.21
N ALA A 21 9.57 3.65 3.69
CA ALA A 21 8.75 2.76 4.50
C ALA A 21 9.64 1.88 5.39
N ARG A 22 9.20 1.64 6.63
CA ARG A 22 9.93 0.81 7.60
C ARG A 22 9.19 -0.50 7.91
N ARG A 23 7.94 -0.63 7.44
CA ARG A 23 7.14 -1.85 7.53
C ARG A 23 6.48 -2.14 6.20
N ALA A 24 6.18 -3.41 5.96
CA ALA A 24 5.44 -3.86 4.79
C ALA A 24 4.59 -5.08 5.14
N GLN A 25 3.46 -5.25 4.44
CA GLN A 25 2.56 -6.37 4.64
C GLN A 25 1.94 -6.78 3.30
N ALA A 26 1.85 -8.08 3.05
CA ALA A 26 1.07 -8.61 1.94
C ALA A 26 -0.40 -8.22 2.08
N VAL A 27 -1.00 -7.75 0.99
CA VAL A 27 -2.40 -7.33 0.97
C VAL A 27 -3.23 -8.45 0.35
N THR A 28 -4.24 -8.90 1.10
CA THR A 28 -5.35 -9.66 0.55
C THR A 28 -6.47 -8.68 0.22
N PRO A 29 -6.85 -8.51 -1.05
CA PRO A 29 -7.96 -7.64 -1.43
C PRO A 29 -9.27 -8.03 -0.71
N SER A 30 -10.04 -7.02 -0.31
CA SER A 30 -11.33 -7.19 0.36
C SER A 30 -12.27 -6.07 -0.02
N ASP A 31 -13.54 -6.40 -0.23
CA ASP A 31 -14.57 -5.39 -0.51
C ASP A 31 -15.16 -4.76 0.78
N THR A 32 -14.87 -5.35 1.95
CA THR A 32 -15.55 -5.00 3.21
C THR A 32 -14.61 -4.65 4.36
N THR A 33 -13.29 -4.81 4.20
CA THR A 33 -12.33 -4.63 5.29
C THR A 33 -11.20 -3.72 4.86
N ASP A 34 -10.97 -2.66 5.63
CA ASP A 34 -9.82 -1.77 5.45
C ASP A 34 -8.52 -2.43 5.95
N LEU A 35 -7.39 -1.92 5.47
CA LEU A 35 -6.08 -2.28 6.00
C LEU A 35 -5.96 -1.78 7.45
N ASN A 36 -5.36 -2.59 8.32
CA ASN A 36 -5.16 -2.24 9.74
C ASN A 36 -4.40 -0.91 9.92
N ALA A 37 -3.43 -0.64 9.04
CA ALA A 37 -2.80 0.65 8.88
C ALA A 37 -2.95 1.07 7.42
N TYR A 38 -3.24 2.33 7.16
CA TYR A 38 -3.35 2.81 5.78
C TYR A 38 -1.97 2.83 5.12
N ALA A 39 -1.91 2.25 3.93
CA ALA A 39 -0.67 2.11 3.18
C ALA A 39 -0.20 3.48 2.70
N LYS A 40 1.10 3.78 2.84
CA LYS A 40 1.72 4.96 2.21
C LYS A 40 1.77 4.81 0.68
N ALA A 41 1.99 3.58 0.23
CA ALA A 41 2.02 3.18 -1.17
C ALA A 41 1.77 1.67 -1.27
N LEU A 42 1.49 1.19 -2.48
CA LEU A 42 1.45 -0.25 -2.78
C LEU A 42 2.59 -0.61 -3.73
N TYR A 43 3.16 -1.80 -3.55
CA TYR A 43 3.93 -2.49 -4.58
C TYR A 43 3.03 -3.54 -5.23
N VAL A 44 3.07 -3.62 -6.56
CA VAL A 44 2.31 -4.56 -7.38
C VAL A 44 3.29 -5.49 -8.07
N GLY A 45 3.32 -6.77 -7.69
CA GLY A 45 4.26 -7.75 -8.24
C GLY A 45 3.79 -8.47 -9.51
N ALA A 46 2.47 -8.51 -9.75
CA ALA A 46 1.90 -9.02 -11.00
C ALA A 46 0.93 -7.99 -11.59
N ALA A 47 1.15 -7.63 -12.86
CA ALA A 47 0.39 -6.59 -13.55
C ALA A 47 -1.10 -6.93 -13.67
N GLY A 48 -1.93 -5.90 -13.71
CA GLY A 48 -3.38 -6.01 -13.81
C GLY A 48 -4.08 -4.77 -13.28
N ASN A 49 -5.39 -4.85 -13.10
CA ASN A 49 -6.15 -3.76 -12.51
C ASN A 49 -5.94 -3.76 -10.99
N VAL A 50 -5.73 -2.59 -10.40
CA VAL A 50 -5.73 -2.39 -8.95
C VAL A 50 -6.87 -1.43 -8.63
N ARG A 51 -7.91 -1.92 -7.96
CA ARG A 51 -9.02 -1.09 -7.52
C ARG A 51 -8.89 -0.77 -6.04
N VAL A 52 -8.95 0.51 -5.68
CA VAL A 52 -8.65 0.96 -4.32
C VAL A 52 -9.65 1.99 -3.81
N LEU A 53 -9.75 2.06 -2.49
CA LEU A 53 -10.23 3.24 -1.78
C LEU A 53 -9.02 3.98 -1.21
N THR A 54 -8.89 5.24 -1.61
CA THR A 54 -7.85 6.13 -1.07
C THR A 54 -8.25 6.65 0.29
N THR A 55 -7.29 7.06 1.12
CA THR A 55 -7.55 7.57 2.47
C THR A 55 -8.41 8.83 2.52
N GLY A 56 -8.38 9.66 1.48
CA GLY A 56 -9.22 10.85 1.34
C GLY A 56 -10.53 10.64 0.58
N GLY A 57 -10.87 9.40 0.20
CA GLY A 57 -12.06 9.09 -0.59
C GLY A 57 -13.11 8.28 0.19
N GLU A 58 -14.38 8.53 -0.09
CA GLU A 58 -15.51 7.77 0.45
C GLU A 58 -15.61 6.39 -0.22
N ASP A 59 -16.41 5.47 0.35
CA ASP A 59 -16.59 4.12 -0.21
C ASP A 59 -17.13 4.14 -1.66
N ALA A 60 -17.90 5.16 -2.03
CA ALA A 60 -18.41 5.35 -3.38
C ALA A 60 -17.35 5.84 -4.39
N ASP A 61 -16.20 6.33 -3.92
CA ASP A 61 -15.16 6.96 -4.72
C ASP A 61 -14.03 5.98 -5.09
N ALA A 62 -14.34 4.69 -5.21
CA ALA A 62 -13.36 3.69 -5.58
C ALA A 62 -12.73 3.97 -6.96
N VAL A 63 -11.40 4.04 -7.01
CA VAL A 63 -10.63 4.31 -8.23
C VAL A 63 -9.99 3.02 -8.73
N THR A 64 -10.02 2.80 -10.05
CA THR A 64 -9.31 1.68 -10.69
C THR A 64 -8.08 2.19 -11.43
N PHE A 65 -6.90 1.73 -11.03
CA PHE A 65 -5.69 1.83 -11.81
C PHE A 65 -5.68 0.69 -12.82
N ALA A 66 -6.17 0.97 -14.02
CA ALA A 66 -6.32 -0.04 -15.07
C ALA A 66 -4.96 -0.45 -15.64
N ASN A 67 -4.78 -1.76 -15.86
CA ASN A 67 -3.58 -2.36 -16.45
C ASN A 67 -2.26 -1.85 -15.81
N HIS A 68 -2.26 -1.69 -14.49
CA HIS A 68 -1.10 -1.23 -13.74
C HIS A 68 0.05 -2.23 -13.94
N PRO A 69 1.25 -1.76 -14.32
CA PRO A 69 2.40 -2.64 -14.52
C PRO A 69 2.94 -3.18 -13.19
N VAL A 70 3.94 -4.05 -13.26
CA VAL A 70 4.73 -4.40 -12.08
C VAL A 70 5.46 -3.14 -11.59
N GLY A 71 5.32 -2.79 -10.32
CA GLY A 71 5.98 -1.62 -9.76
C GLY A 71 5.21 -0.94 -8.63
N TRP A 72 5.55 0.32 -8.40
CA TRP A 72 5.03 1.11 -7.29
C TRP A 72 3.80 1.93 -7.69
N LEU A 73 2.79 1.88 -6.83
CA LEU A 73 1.61 2.75 -6.85
C LEU A 73 1.72 3.72 -5.65
N PRO A 74 2.25 4.95 -5.84
CA PRO A 74 2.51 5.91 -4.78
C PRO A 74 1.23 6.69 -4.40
N VAL A 75 0.19 5.96 -4.01
CA VAL A 75 -1.08 6.51 -3.55
C VAL A 75 -1.36 5.96 -2.16
N GLN A 76 -1.84 6.82 -1.25
CA GLN A 76 -2.20 6.37 0.09
C GLN A 76 -3.53 5.61 0.02
N VAL A 77 -3.51 4.34 0.42
CA VAL A 77 -4.63 3.40 0.23
C VAL A 77 -5.12 2.90 1.57
N ARG A 78 -6.44 3.02 1.81
CA ARG A 78 -7.10 2.39 2.97
C ARG A 78 -7.63 1.00 2.68
N ARG A 79 -8.06 0.72 1.45
CA ARG A 79 -8.58 -0.59 1.03
C ARG A 79 -8.17 -0.91 -0.39
N VAL A 80 -7.75 -2.14 -0.63
CA VAL A 80 -7.69 -2.72 -1.99
C VAL A 80 -8.92 -3.59 -2.16
N LEU A 81 -9.78 -3.24 -3.11
CA LEU A 81 -11.03 -3.95 -3.35
C LEU A 81 -10.75 -5.29 -4.02
N ALA A 82 -11.47 -6.33 -3.61
CA ALA A 82 -11.40 -7.64 -4.27
C ALA A 82 -12.09 -7.57 -5.64
N THR A 83 -13.24 -6.93 -5.69
CA THR A 83 -13.97 -6.73 -6.95
C THR A 83 -13.24 -5.72 -7.84
N GLY A 84 -12.83 -6.17 -9.03
CA GLY A 84 -12.18 -5.33 -10.04
C GLY A 84 -10.66 -5.25 -9.90
N THR A 85 -10.05 -5.92 -8.92
CA THR A 85 -8.59 -6.09 -8.84
C THR A 85 -8.21 -7.41 -9.51
N THR A 86 -7.39 -7.33 -10.55
CA THR A 86 -6.81 -8.49 -11.25
C THR A 86 -5.29 -8.57 -11.10
N ALA A 87 -4.67 -7.49 -10.63
CA ALA A 87 -3.26 -7.48 -10.24
C ALA A 87 -3.02 -8.40 -9.03
N GLY A 88 -1.82 -8.96 -8.95
CA GLY A 88 -1.41 -9.89 -7.89
C GLY A 88 -0.14 -9.44 -7.17
N GLN A 89 0.25 -10.21 -6.14
CA GLN A 89 1.46 -9.96 -5.35
C GLN A 89 1.51 -8.52 -4.81
N ILE A 90 0.40 -8.08 -4.23
CA ILE A 90 0.23 -6.71 -3.72
C ILE A 90 0.83 -6.63 -2.32
N VAL A 91 1.69 -5.64 -2.10
CA VAL A 91 2.31 -5.37 -0.80
C VAL A 91 2.06 -3.93 -0.42
N ALA A 92 1.46 -3.69 0.74
CA ALA A 92 1.33 -2.37 1.31
C ALA A 92 2.59 -2.02 2.10
N VAL A 93 3.04 -0.77 2.01
CA VAL A 93 4.18 -0.27 2.75
C VAL A 93 3.77 0.85 3.71
N PHE A 94 4.38 0.87 4.89
CA PHE A 94 4.03 1.74 6.01
C PHE A 94 5.28 2.33 6.67
N ASP A 95 5.10 3.34 7.51
CA ASP A 95 6.15 3.88 8.37
C ASP A 95 6.54 2.94 9.52
#